data_AF-A0A923S9S3-F1
#
_entry.id   AF-A0A923S9S3-F1
#
_cell.length_a   1.000
_cell.length_b   1.000
_cell.length_c   1.000
_cell.angle_alpha   90.00
_cell.angle_beta   90.00
_cell.angle_gamma   90.00
#
_symmetry.space_group_name_H-M   'P 1'
#
loop_
_entity.id
_entity.type
_entity.pdbx_description
1 polymer ?
#
loop_
_entity_poly.entity_id
_entity_poly.type
_entity_poly.pdbx_seq_one_letter_code
_entity_poly.pdbx_strand_id
1 'polypeptide(L)'
;MKRFWLPLFYVILVVGASIASGFVADTSVFTPDIKLADPGKSTLDYLGEMIKLATSLNTAMFGAAAALAIKGREWSARWGALESGLVVAAFVAGAIAYYGIYLSQVTILEMVQVGAISLERSRLKVALAIQYYAVLVGVFLLGFLFVLLLGERTGPKPPGG
;
A
#
# COMPACT_ATOMS: atom_id res chain seq x y z
N MET A 1 -3.42 -14.90 29.24
CA MET A 1 -2.15 -15.01 28.47
C MET A 1 -2.46 -15.66 27.13
N LYS A 2 -1.82 -15.25 26.01
CA LYS A 2 -2.01 -15.71 24.59
C LYS A 2 -2.80 -14.80 23.62
N ARG A 3 -2.45 -13.50 23.50
CA ARG A 3 -2.83 -12.69 22.31
C ARG A 3 -1.72 -11.78 21.74
N PHE A 4 -0.55 -11.70 22.39
CA PHE A 4 0.58 -10.89 21.93
C PHE A 4 1.28 -11.46 20.68
N TRP A 5 1.08 -12.76 20.40
CA TRP A 5 1.69 -13.44 19.24
C TRP A 5 1.01 -13.08 17.92
N LEU A 6 -0.27 -12.69 17.94
CA LEU A 6 -1.02 -12.30 16.74
C LEU A 6 -0.46 -11.05 16.06
N PRO A 7 -0.26 -9.91 16.76
CA PRO A 7 0.35 -8.73 16.15
C PRO A 7 1.80 -8.99 15.72
N LEU A 8 2.57 -9.76 16.51
CA LEU A 8 3.95 -10.08 16.16
C LEU A 8 4.03 -10.98 14.91
N PHE A 9 3.21 -12.02 14.82
CA PHE A 9 3.12 -12.90 13.66
C PHE A 9 2.67 -12.13 12.40
N TYR A 10 1.75 -11.18 12.56
CA TYR A 10 1.28 -10.36 11.45
C TYR A 10 2.34 -9.35 10.98
N VAL A 11 3.08 -8.72 11.90
CA VAL A 11 4.23 -7.87 11.56
C VAL A 11 5.30 -8.68 10.83
N ILE A 12 5.59 -9.91 11.27
CA ILE A 12 6.51 -10.82 10.59
C ILE A 12 5.99 -11.19 9.19
N LEU A 13 4.69 -11.39 9.02
CA LEU A 13 4.06 -11.62 7.70
C LEU A 13 4.16 -10.41 6.79
N VAL A 14 3.94 -9.19 7.31
CA VAL A 14 4.05 -7.95 6.53
C VAL A 14 5.51 -7.69 6.13
N VAL A 15 6.44 -7.79 7.07
CA VAL A 15 7.89 -7.68 6.78
C VAL A 15 8.33 -8.79 5.83
N GLY A 16 7.86 -10.01 6.03
CA GLY A 16 8.12 -11.16 5.17
C GLY A 16 7.59 -10.96 3.76
N ALA A 17 6.37 -10.43 3.59
CA ALA A 17 5.78 -10.12 2.29
C ALA A 17 6.53 -8.97 1.59
N SER A 18 6.93 -7.92 2.32
CA SER A 18 7.74 -6.81 1.80
C SER A 18 9.15 -7.25 1.39
N ILE A 19 9.75 -8.21 2.09
CA ILE A 19 11.06 -8.78 1.74
C ILE A 19 10.93 -9.77 0.58
N ALA A 20 9.98 -10.72 0.65
CA ALA A 20 9.75 -11.77 -0.36
C ALA A 20 9.42 -11.20 -1.73
N SER A 21 8.78 -10.03 -1.78
CA SER A 21 8.48 -9.33 -3.01
C SER A 21 9.69 -8.62 -3.63
N GLY A 22 10.68 -8.21 -2.82
CA GLY A 22 12.02 -7.86 -3.32
C GLY A 22 12.78 -9.05 -3.94
N PHE A 23 12.34 -10.28 -3.67
CA PHE A 23 12.83 -11.53 -4.27
C PHE A 23 11.92 -12.08 -5.38
N VAL A 24 10.77 -11.45 -5.66
CA VAL A 24 10.04 -11.74 -6.89
C VAL A 24 10.96 -11.29 -8.01
N ALA A 25 11.54 -12.28 -8.69
CA ALA A 25 12.46 -12.08 -9.79
C ALA A 25 11.89 -11.07 -10.80
N ASP A 26 12.74 -10.55 -11.68
CA ASP A 26 12.39 -9.84 -12.92
C ASP A 26 11.53 -10.71 -13.88
N THR A 27 10.56 -11.49 -13.37
CA THR A 27 9.43 -12.01 -14.12
C THR A 27 8.60 -10.81 -14.53
N SER A 28 9.05 -10.19 -15.61
CA SER A 28 8.26 -9.55 -16.66
C SER A 28 6.75 -9.69 -16.45
N VAL A 29 6.18 -8.88 -15.55
CA VAL A 29 4.74 -8.59 -15.54
C VAL A 29 4.36 -7.91 -16.86
N PHE A 30 5.36 -7.33 -17.54
CA PHE A 30 5.30 -6.79 -18.90
C PHE A 30 5.80 -7.83 -19.89
N THR A 31 4.90 -8.47 -20.63
CA THR A 31 5.23 -9.35 -21.75
C THR A 31 6.01 -8.57 -22.83
N PRO A 32 7.15 -9.06 -23.33
CA PRO A 32 7.97 -8.36 -24.34
C PRO A 32 7.30 -8.21 -25.72
N ASP A 33 6.25 -8.99 -25.99
CA ASP A 33 5.77 -9.24 -27.37
C ASP A 33 4.42 -8.59 -27.71
N ILE A 34 4.11 -7.42 -27.16
CA ILE A 34 2.93 -6.67 -27.59
C ILE A 34 3.29 -5.80 -28.81
N LYS A 35 3.11 -6.36 -30.01
CA LYS A 35 3.16 -5.60 -31.28
C LYS A 35 1.91 -4.72 -31.41
N LEU A 36 1.93 -3.55 -30.77
CA LEU A 36 0.91 -2.50 -30.96
C LEU A 36 1.37 -1.49 -32.00
N ALA A 37 0.43 -1.02 -32.83
CA ALA A 37 0.66 -0.11 -33.95
C ALA A 37 1.21 1.28 -33.55
N ASP A 38 1.26 1.59 -32.24
CA ASP A 38 2.06 2.68 -31.66
C ASP A 38 2.39 2.33 -30.18
N PRO A 39 3.53 1.66 -29.91
CA PRO A 39 3.81 1.02 -28.62
C PRO A 39 4.02 2.02 -27.47
N GLY A 40 4.31 3.29 -27.78
CA GLY A 40 4.52 4.33 -26.78
C GLY A 40 3.24 4.78 -26.09
N LYS A 41 2.18 5.03 -26.87
CA LYS A 41 0.90 5.57 -26.34
C LYS A 41 0.21 4.57 -25.42
N SER A 42 0.12 3.31 -25.84
CA SER A 42 -0.50 2.24 -25.04
C SER A 42 0.22 1.99 -23.72
N THR A 43 1.56 2.05 -23.71
CA THR A 43 2.37 1.95 -22.49
C THR A 43 2.10 3.12 -21.54
N LEU A 44 2.00 4.34 -22.06
CA LEU A 44 1.68 5.52 -21.26
C LEU A 44 0.25 5.47 -20.70
N ASP A 45 -0.71 5.00 -21.49
CA ASP A 45 -2.09 4.83 -21.04
C ASP A 45 -2.16 3.80 -19.89
N TYR A 46 -1.45 2.68 -20.01
CA TYR A 46 -1.37 1.67 -18.94
C TYR A 46 -0.72 2.22 -17.66
N LEU A 47 0.42 2.91 -17.79
CA LEU A 47 1.09 3.55 -16.65
C LEU A 47 0.18 4.62 -16.00
N GLY A 48 -0.57 5.35 -16.81
CA GLY A 48 -1.57 6.32 -16.35
C GLY A 48 -2.66 5.67 -15.52
N GLU A 49 -3.23 4.56 -15.99
CA GLU A 49 -4.25 3.80 -15.25
C GLU A 49 -3.69 3.21 -13.95
N MET A 50 -2.47 2.67 -13.96
CA MET A 50 -1.81 2.18 -12.73
C MET A 50 -1.62 3.31 -11.70
N ILE A 51 -1.19 4.49 -12.14
CA ILE A 51 -1.02 5.66 -11.27
C ILE A 51 -2.35 6.14 -10.70
N LYS A 52 -3.42 6.18 -11.52
CA LYS A 52 -4.77 6.51 -11.04
C LYS A 52 -5.22 5.53 -9.97
N LEU A 53 -5.12 4.23 -10.24
CA LEU A 53 -5.51 3.19 -9.29
C LEU A 53 -4.73 3.33 -7.96
N ALA A 54 -3.42 3.52 -8.04
CA ALA A 54 -2.59 3.69 -6.86
C ALA A 54 -2.91 4.98 -6.08
N THR A 55 -3.21 6.07 -6.77
CA THR A 55 -3.63 7.33 -6.14
C THR A 55 -4.97 7.16 -5.43
N SER A 56 -5.93 6.48 -6.05
CA SER A 56 -7.23 6.18 -5.45
C SER A 56 -7.08 5.28 -4.22
N LEU A 57 -6.28 4.23 -4.30
CA LEU A 57 -5.99 3.35 -3.16
C LEU A 57 -5.30 4.12 -2.02
N ASN A 58 -4.31 4.95 -2.33
CA ASN A 58 -3.61 5.75 -1.34
C ASN A 58 -4.54 6.79 -0.68
N THR A 59 -5.44 7.39 -1.45
CA THR A 59 -6.47 8.31 -0.93
C THR A 59 -7.43 7.60 0.01
N ALA A 60 -7.92 6.42 -0.37
CA ALA A 60 -8.78 5.60 0.48
C ALA A 60 -8.06 5.18 1.77
N MET A 61 -6.78 4.85 1.68
CA MET A 61 -5.93 4.51 2.82
C MET A 61 -5.79 5.69 3.79
N PHE A 62 -5.49 6.90 3.29
CA PHE A 62 -5.48 8.10 4.12
C PHE A 62 -6.83 8.40 4.75
N GLY A 63 -7.93 8.25 3.99
CA GLY A 63 -9.28 8.44 4.50
C GLY A 63 -9.62 7.47 5.64
N ALA A 64 -9.30 6.20 5.48
CA ALA A 64 -9.51 5.17 6.49
C ALA A 64 -8.61 5.40 7.73
N ALA A 65 -7.34 5.74 7.54
CA ALA A 65 -6.43 6.08 8.63
C ALA A 65 -6.90 7.33 9.39
N ALA A 66 -7.34 8.37 8.71
CA ALA A 66 -7.90 9.59 9.32
C ALA A 66 -9.17 9.29 10.11
N ALA A 67 -10.08 8.51 9.54
CA ALA A 67 -11.30 8.08 10.22
C ALA A 67 -10.98 7.32 11.51
N LEU A 68 -10.02 6.39 11.47
CA LEU A 68 -9.54 5.66 12.65
C LEU A 68 -8.83 6.55 13.66
N ALA A 69 -8.06 7.55 13.21
CA ALA A 69 -7.41 8.51 14.11
C ALA A 69 -8.43 9.34 14.91
N ILE A 70 -9.53 9.76 14.27
CA ILE A 70 -10.56 10.60 14.88
C ILE A 70 -11.55 9.78 15.70
N LYS A 71 -12.07 8.68 15.13
CA LYS A 71 -13.18 7.89 15.69
C LYS A 71 -12.76 6.57 16.32
N GLY A 72 -11.49 6.20 16.24
CA GLY A 72 -11.01 4.90 16.74
C GLY A 72 -11.34 4.65 18.21
N ARG A 73 -11.21 5.69 19.06
CA ARG A 73 -11.57 5.63 20.49
C ARG A 73 -13.05 5.39 20.75
N GLU A 74 -13.93 5.81 19.84
CA GLU A 74 -15.36 5.56 19.94
C GLU A 74 -15.71 4.14 19.44
N TRP A 75 -14.90 3.58 18.56
CA TRP A 75 -15.16 2.28 17.94
C TRP A 75 -14.54 1.09 18.67
N SER A 76 -13.55 1.33 19.55
CA SER A 76 -12.90 0.31 20.38
C SER A 76 -12.73 0.76 21.82
N ALA A 77 -13.07 -0.11 22.76
CA ALA A 77 -12.79 0.11 24.18
C ALA A 77 -11.30 -0.08 24.53
N ARG A 78 -10.51 -0.71 23.65
CA ARG A 78 -9.08 -0.98 23.85
C ARG A 78 -8.17 -0.01 23.12
N TRP A 79 -8.72 1.09 22.60
CA TRP A 79 -7.94 2.06 21.84
C TRP A 79 -6.81 2.66 22.68
N GLY A 80 -5.58 2.21 22.42
CA GLY A 80 -4.40 2.58 23.18
C GLY A 80 -3.28 3.13 22.31
N ALA A 81 -2.08 3.12 22.86
CA ALA A 81 -0.88 3.61 22.18
C ALA A 81 -0.49 2.75 20.97
N LEU A 82 -0.77 1.43 21.02
CA LEU A 82 -0.43 0.51 19.94
C LEU A 82 -1.32 0.75 18.72
N GLU A 83 -2.63 0.88 18.90
CA GLU A 83 -3.59 1.16 17.82
C GLU A 83 -3.30 2.52 17.18
N SER A 84 -3.03 3.53 18.02
CA SER A 84 -2.62 4.86 17.56
C SER A 84 -1.32 4.80 16.76
N GLY A 85 -0.33 4.00 17.21
CA GLY A 85 0.93 3.79 16.51
C GLY A 85 0.75 3.10 15.16
N LEU A 86 -0.14 2.12 15.06
CA LEU A 86 -0.47 1.45 13.79
C LEU A 86 -1.15 2.40 12.79
N VAL A 87 -2.03 3.29 13.27
CA VAL A 87 -2.64 4.33 12.41
C VAL A 87 -1.57 5.30 11.90
N VAL A 88 -0.66 5.75 12.76
CA VAL A 88 0.46 6.62 12.35
C VAL A 88 1.37 5.90 11.34
N ALA A 89 1.69 4.63 11.57
CA ALA A 89 2.47 3.83 10.63
C ALA A 89 1.77 3.69 9.26
N ALA A 90 0.44 3.53 9.24
CA ALA A 90 -0.34 3.53 8.00
C ALA A 90 -0.30 4.90 7.28
N PHE A 91 -0.34 6.01 8.02
CA PHE A 91 -0.13 7.36 7.44
C PHE A 91 1.26 7.51 6.82
N VAL A 92 2.31 7.07 7.51
CA VAL A 92 3.69 7.12 7.00
C VAL A 92 3.83 6.25 5.75
N ALA A 93 3.24 5.06 5.75
CA ALA A 93 3.20 4.19 4.57
C ALA A 93 2.50 4.88 3.39
N GLY A 94 1.37 5.56 3.62
CA GLY A 94 0.70 6.36 2.58
C GLY A 94 1.52 7.52 2.05
N ALA A 95 2.29 8.19 2.91
CA ALA A 95 3.19 9.27 2.49
C ALA A 95 4.34 8.73 1.62
N ILE A 96 4.93 7.59 1.99
CA ILE A 96 5.98 6.93 1.19
C ILE A 96 5.40 6.47 -0.16
N ALA A 97 4.19 5.91 -0.17
CA ALA A 97 3.49 5.54 -1.40
C ALA A 97 3.26 6.74 -2.31
N TYR A 98 2.84 7.87 -1.74
CA TYR A 98 2.62 9.12 -2.49
C TYR A 98 3.91 9.64 -3.11
N TYR A 99 5.03 9.55 -2.39
CA TYR A 99 6.34 9.89 -2.93
C TYR A 99 6.75 8.98 -4.11
N GLY A 100 6.46 7.66 -4.03
CA GLY A 100 6.65 6.73 -5.15
C GLY A 100 5.82 7.09 -6.39
N ILE A 101 4.57 7.53 -6.20
CA ILE A 101 3.70 8.04 -7.28
C ILE A 101 4.34 9.27 -7.94
N TYR A 102 4.80 10.23 -7.13
CA TYR A 102 5.47 11.43 -7.62
C TYR A 102 6.72 11.09 -8.46
N LEU A 103 7.60 10.22 -7.96
CA LEU A 103 8.80 9.78 -8.68
C LEU A 103 8.46 9.07 -10.00
N SER A 104 7.38 8.28 -10.01
CA SER A 104 6.89 7.60 -11.21
C SER A 104 6.40 8.62 -12.25
N GLN A 105 5.63 9.63 -11.84
CA GLN A 105 5.17 10.70 -12.73
C GLN A 105 6.32 11.51 -13.32
N VAL A 106 7.31 11.91 -12.50
CA VAL A 106 8.50 12.62 -12.98
C VAL A 106 9.25 11.78 -14.02
N THR A 107 9.47 10.50 -13.74
CA THR A 107 10.19 9.60 -14.66
C THR A 107 9.41 9.39 -15.97
N ILE A 108 8.08 9.32 -15.91
CA ILE A 108 7.22 9.23 -17.10
C ILE A 108 7.32 10.50 -17.95
N LEU A 109 7.26 11.68 -17.34
CA LEU A 109 7.41 12.95 -18.04
C LEU A 109 8.79 13.06 -18.71
N GLU A 110 9.86 12.65 -18.02
CA GLU A 110 11.20 12.59 -18.61
C GLU A 110 11.26 11.66 -19.83
N MET A 111 10.63 10.48 -19.77
CA MET A 111 10.59 9.54 -20.90
C MET A 111 9.82 10.11 -22.10
N VAL A 112 8.72 10.82 -21.85
CA VAL A 112 7.93 11.50 -22.89
C VAL A 112 8.71 12.64 -23.52
N GLN A 113 9.38 13.48 -22.72
CA GLN A 113 10.18 14.61 -23.21
C GLN A 113 11.34 14.18 -24.09
N VAL A 114 11.99 13.06 -23.77
CA VAL A 114 13.13 12.52 -24.53
C VAL A 114 12.68 11.68 -25.74
N GLY A 115 11.37 11.41 -25.88
CA GLY A 115 10.83 10.58 -26.98
C GLY A 115 11.27 9.12 -26.92
N ALA A 116 11.79 8.66 -25.77
CA ALA A 116 12.33 7.32 -25.58
C ALA A 116 11.68 6.67 -24.35
N ILE A 117 10.65 5.86 -24.60
CA ILE A 117 9.88 5.16 -23.58
C ILE A 117 10.57 3.82 -23.30
N SER A 118 11.10 3.67 -22.08
CA SER A 118 11.73 2.42 -21.63
C SER A 118 11.27 2.08 -20.21
N LEU A 119 10.54 0.97 -20.09
CA LEU A 119 10.08 0.42 -18.82
C LEU A 119 11.22 -0.18 -17.98
N GLU A 120 12.40 -0.36 -18.57
CA GLU A 120 13.57 -0.91 -17.89
C GLU A 120 14.42 0.15 -17.17
N ARG A 121 14.02 1.44 -17.24
CA ARG A 121 14.69 2.46 -16.45
C ARG A 121 14.63 2.09 -14.97
N SER A 122 15.80 1.82 -14.38
CA SER A 122 15.98 1.45 -12.98
C SER A 122 15.21 2.39 -12.03
N ARG A 123 15.17 3.69 -12.35
CA ARG A 123 14.41 4.70 -11.60
C ARG A 123 12.90 4.45 -11.58
N LEU A 124 12.29 4.08 -12.71
CA LEU A 124 10.85 3.78 -12.78
C LEU A 124 10.53 2.51 -11.99
N LYS A 125 11.35 1.45 -12.14
CA LYS A 125 11.19 0.20 -11.38
C LYS A 125 11.23 0.46 -9.87
N VAL A 126 12.20 1.25 -9.41
CA VAL A 126 12.32 1.62 -7.99
C VAL A 126 11.12 2.45 -7.52
N ALA A 127 10.68 3.43 -8.30
CA ALA A 127 9.53 4.26 -7.94
C ALA A 127 8.23 3.45 -7.82
N LEU A 128 7.97 2.56 -8.78
CA LEU A 128 6.83 1.65 -8.76
C LEU A 128 6.92 0.65 -7.59
N ALA A 129 8.11 0.14 -7.28
CA ALA A 129 8.33 -0.75 -6.14
C ALA A 129 8.04 -0.05 -4.81
N ILE A 130 8.59 1.15 -4.59
CA ILE A 130 8.33 1.97 -3.40
C ILE A 130 6.82 2.19 -3.23
N GLN A 131 6.15 2.61 -4.31
CA GLN A 131 4.71 2.81 -4.33
C GLN A 131 3.95 1.54 -3.94
N TYR A 132 4.22 0.42 -4.61
CA TYR A 132 3.52 -0.84 -4.39
C TYR A 132 3.69 -1.35 -2.95
N TYR A 133 4.92 -1.38 -2.43
CA TYR A 133 5.18 -1.89 -1.08
C TYR A 133 4.61 -1.01 0.00
N ALA A 134 4.72 0.31 -0.15
CA ALA A 134 4.19 1.23 0.83
C ALA A 134 2.65 1.18 0.88
N VAL A 135 1.96 1.09 -0.27
CA VAL A 135 0.51 0.86 -0.30
C VAL A 135 0.16 -0.46 0.37
N LEU A 136 0.87 -1.54 0.04
CA LEU A 136 0.61 -2.88 0.58
C LEU A 136 0.74 -2.88 2.11
N VAL A 137 1.84 -2.35 2.64
CA VAL A 137 2.06 -2.22 4.10
C VAL A 137 0.93 -1.43 4.75
N GLY A 138 0.58 -0.25 4.23
CA GLY A 138 -0.45 0.58 4.84
C GLY A 138 -1.84 -0.07 4.81
N VAL A 139 -2.22 -0.72 3.70
CA VAL A 139 -3.48 -1.47 3.59
C VAL A 139 -3.51 -2.63 4.58
N PHE A 140 -2.41 -3.36 4.75
CA PHE A 140 -2.33 -4.45 5.73
C PHE A 140 -2.44 -3.96 7.17
N LEU A 141 -1.79 -2.84 7.51
CA LEU A 141 -1.89 -2.23 8.85
C LEU A 141 -3.32 -1.81 9.18
N LEU A 142 -4.00 -1.16 8.23
CA LEU A 142 -5.40 -0.77 8.40
C LEU A 142 -6.33 -1.98 8.45
N GLY A 143 -6.15 -2.96 7.56
CA GLY A 143 -6.90 -4.21 7.57
C GLY A 143 -6.77 -4.94 8.90
N PHE A 144 -5.56 -4.98 9.47
CA PHE A 144 -5.32 -5.53 10.80
C PHE A 144 -6.09 -4.79 11.89
N LEU A 145 -6.08 -3.45 11.89
CA LEU A 145 -6.88 -2.64 12.82
C LEU A 145 -8.38 -2.92 12.68
N PHE A 146 -8.90 -3.05 11.46
CA PHE A 146 -10.29 -3.42 11.23
C PHE A 146 -10.64 -4.82 11.75
N VAL A 147 -9.76 -5.80 11.57
CA VAL A 147 -9.95 -7.16 12.14
C VAL A 147 -9.98 -7.13 13.66
N LEU A 148 -9.10 -6.35 14.29
CA LEU A 148 -9.12 -6.17 15.75
C LEU A 148 -10.44 -5.57 16.23
N LEU A 149 -10.91 -4.52 15.55
CA LEU A 149 -12.21 -3.89 15.85
C LEU A 149 -13.38 -4.86 15.69
N LEU A 150 -13.41 -5.66 14.63
CA LEU A 150 -14.45 -6.67 14.39
C LEU A 150 -14.42 -7.78 15.45
N GLY A 151 -13.22 -8.18 15.89
CA GLY A 151 -13.04 -9.19 16.94
C GLY A 151 -13.57 -8.74 18.30
N GLU A 152 -13.62 -7.43 18.57
CA GLU A 152 -14.27 -6.89 19.79
C GLU A 152 -15.78 -6.94 19.68
N ARG A 153 -16.34 -6.63 18.51
CA ARG A 153 -17.79 -6.62 18.28
C ARG A 153 -18.41 -8.02 18.25
N THR A 154 -17.62 -9.03 17.88
CA THR A 154 -18.08 -10.43 17.76
C THR A 154 -17.68 -11.31 18.94
N GLY A 155 -16.93 -10.78 19.92
CA GLY A 155 -16.57 -11.51 21.14
C GLY A 155 -17.77 -11.75 22.06
N PRO A 156 -17.73 -12.78 22.92
CA PRO A 156 -18.80 -13.02 23.89
C PRO A 156 -18.95 -11.80 24.79
N LYS A 157 -20.14 -11.17 24.76
CA LYS A 157 -20.47 -10.09 25.70
C LYS A 157 -20.41 -10.66 27.11
N PRO A 158 -19.73 -9.98 28.06
CA PRO A 158 -19.79 -10.40 29.46
C PRO A 158 -21.25 -10.38 29.94
N PRO A 159 -21.69 -11.34 30.78
CA PRO A 159 -23.04 -11.33 31.30
C PRO A 159 -23.24 -10.10 32.18
N GLY A 160 -24.15 -9.20 31.78
CA GLY A 160 -24.58 -8.05 32.61
C GLY A 160 -24.56 -6.66 31.97
N GLY A 161 -24.54 -6.54 30.63
CA GLY A 161 -24.79 -5.27 29.94
C GLY A 161 -26.28 -5.03 29.70
#